data_AF-A0A1Q7B9S8-F1
#
_entry.id   AF-A0A1Q7B9S8-F1
#
_cell.length_a   1.000
_cell.length_b   1.000
_cell.length_c   1.000
_cell.angle_alpha   90.00
_cell.angle_beta   90.00
_cell.angle_gamma   90.00
#
_symmetry.space_group_name_H-M   'P 1'
#
loop_
_entity.id
_entity.type
_entity.pdbx_description
1 polymer ?
#
loop_
_entity_poly.entity_id
_entity_poly.type
_entity_poly.pdbx_seq_one_letter_code
_entity_poly.pdbx_strand_id
1 'polypeptide(L)'
;MFEIGAIILAVGAVVSLIGGYGEVSYIQCLPSGGSACATNTQYITVFLANSEMLSVGLSIVLVGAVITIGGTITNYLAKLSDELKANMIPTRLCPKCGAQVAGTSKFCQSCGNKLGE
;
A
#
# COMPACT_ATOMS: atom_id res chain seq x y z
N MET A 1 -9.38 -8.55 1.52
CA MET A 1 -8.01 -8.28 1.01
C MET A 1 -7.07 -7.78 2.09
N PHE A 2 -7.49 -6.82 2.92
CA PHE A 2 -6.66 -6.31 4.03
C PHE A 2 -6.17 -7.41 4.99
N GLU A 3 -7.07 -8.31 5.40
CA GLU A 3 -6.73 -9.42 6.31
C GLU A 3 -5.70 -10.39 5.72
N ILE A 4 -5.80 -10.66 4.42
CA ILE A 4 -4.84 -11.49 3.68
C ILE A 4 -3.48 -10.79 3.61
N GLY A 5 -3.45 -9.49 3.34
CA GLY A 5 -2.21 -8.69 3.33
C GLY A 5 -1.51 -8.66 4.68
N ALA A 6 -2.28 -8.54 5.78
CA ALA A 6 -1.75 -8.58 7.14
C ALA A 6 -1.14 -9.94 7.50
N ILE A 7 -1.79 -11.04 7.10
CA ILE A 7 -1.26 -12.40 7.29
C ILE A 7 0.04 -12.58 6.51
N ILE A 8 0.09 -12.15 5.24
CA ILE A 8 1.31 -12.25 4.41
C ILE A 8 2.45 -11.43 5.02
N LEU A 9 2.17 -10.22 5.52
CA LEU A 9 3.15 -9.39 6.22
C LEU A 9 3.67 -10.07 7.49
N ALA A 10 2.78 -10.63 8.30
CA ALA A 10 3.17 -11.34 9.52
C ALA A 10 4.02 -12.57 9.21
N VAL A 11 3.65 -13.37 8.22
CA VAL A 11 4.41 -14.55 7.77
C VAL A 11 5.78 -14.13 7.24
N GLY A 12 5.85 -13.11 6.37
CA GLY A 12 7.13 -12.60 5.85
C GLY A 12 8.06 -12.09 6.96
N ALA A 13 7.51 -11.35 7.93
CA ALA A 13 8.28 -10.88 9.08
C ALA A 13 8.77 -12.03 9.96
N VAL A 14 7.93 -13.03 10.23
CA VAL A 14 8.31 -14.22 11.01
C VAL A 14 9.38 -15.03 10.30
N VAL A 15 9.28 -15.22 8.98
CA VAL A 15 10.30 -15.92 8.17
C VAL A 15 11.64 -15.16 8.20
N SER A 16 11.61 -13.83 8.04
CA SER A 16 12.81 -12.99 8.16
C SER A 16 13.43 -13.04 9.55
N LEU A 17 12.60 -13.09 10.60
CA LEU A 17 13.04 -13.19 11.99
C LEU A 17 13.64 -14.57 12.29
N ILE A 18 12.97 -15.66 11.96
CA ILE A 18 13.46 -17.04 12.18
C ILE A 18 14.77 -17.26 11.41
N GLY A 19 14.87 -16.77 10.17
CA GLY A 19 16.11 -16.80 9.39
C GLY A 19 17.25 -15.97 10.02
N GLY A 20 16.94 -14.94 10.81
CA GLY A 20 17.92 -14.16 11.56
C GLY A 20 18.31 -14.76 12.92
N TYR A 21 17.39 -15.44 13.61
CA TYR A 21 17.64 -16.06 14.92
C TYR A 21 18.51 -17.33 14.83
N GLY A 22 18.56 -18.00 13.67
CA GLY A 22 19.41 -19.18 13.45
C GLY A 22 20.92 -18.90 13.41
N GLU A 23 21.32 -17.66 13.11
CA GLU A 23 22.70 -17.30 12.77
C GLU A 23 23.44 -16.55 13.90
N VAL A 24 22.78 -16.28 15.03
CA VAL A 24 23.42 -15.65 16.20
C VAL A 24 24.45 -16.58 16.88
N SER A 25 24.55 -17.83 16.44
CA SER A 25 25.31 -18.88 17.12
C SER A 25 26.73 -19.10 16.60
N TYR A 26 27.17 -18.49 15.49
CA TYR A 26 28.55 -18.69 15.03
C TYR A 26 29.47 -17.52 15.39
N ILE A 27 30.31 -17.78 16.39
CA ILE A 27 31.44 -16.92 16.73
C ILE A 27 32.52 -17.16 15.65
N GLN A 28 32.58 -16.29 14.64
CA GLN A 28 33.70 -16.27 13.70
C GLN A 28 34.66 -15.17 14.17
N CYS A 29 35.91 -15.50 14.52
CA CYS A 29 36.90 -14.44 14.65
C CYS A 29 37.30 -14.00 13.24
N LEU A 30 37.12 -12.73 12.91
CA LEU A 30 37.69 -12.16 11.69
C LEU A 30 39.03 -11.49 12.05
N PRO A 31 40.20 -12.10 11.73
CA PRO A 31 41.46 -11.46 12.02
C PRO A 31 41.63 -10.28 11.06
N SER A 32 41.86 -9.08 11.58
CA SER A 32 42.19 -7.89 10.80
C SER A 32 43.58 -7.98 10.12
N GLY A 33 44.16 -9.19 9.97
CA GLY A 33 45.54 -9.39 9.53
C GLY A 33 46.05 -10.83 9.49
N GLY A 34 45.20 -11.86 9.38
CA GLY A 34 45.64 -13.24 9.10
C GLY A 34 46.29 -14.05 10.24
N SER A 35 46.23 -13.59 11.50
CA SER A 35 46.70 -14.37 12.67
C SER A 35 45.57 -15.07 13.43
N ALA A 36 45.84 -16.23 14.04
CA ALA A 36 44.88 -17.01 14.85
C ALA A 36 44.31 -16.21 16.04
N CYS A 37 43.06 -16.49 16.45
CA CYS A 37 42.37 -15.73 17.49
C CYS A 37 43.03 -15.86 18.88
N ALA A 38 43.23 -14.74 19.58
CA ALA A 38 43.71 -14.71 20.96
C ALA A 38 42.56 -14.53 21.97
N THR A 39 42.81 -14.82 23.25
CA THR A 39 41.85 -14.85 24.38
C THR A 39 41.17 -13.51 24.74
N ASN A 40 41.40 -12.44 23.98
CA ASN A 40 40.88 -11.08 24.22
C ASN A 40 40.26 -10.46 22.96
N THR A 41 39.51 -11.25 22.19
CA THR A 41 38.93 -10.82 20.91
C THR A 41 37.49 -10.33 21.10
N GLN A 42 37.12 -9.23 20.44
CA GLN A 42 35.72 -8.78 20.39
C GLN A 42 34.89 -9.72 19.52
N TYR A 43 33.86 -10.31 20.11
CA TYR A 43 32.87 -11.12 19.42
C TYR A 43 31.97 -10.18 18.61
N ILE A 44 32.07 -10.22 17.28
CA ILE A 44 31.16 -9.50 16.40
C ILE A 44 30.16 -10.54 15.87
N THR A 45 28.87 -10.26 15.99
CA THR A 45 27.83 -11.08 15.36
C THR A 45 27.92 -10.89 13.84
N VAL A 46 28.51 -11.87 13.14
CA VAL A 46 28.50 -11.88 11.68
C VAL A 46 27.10 -12.31 11.25
N PHE A 47 26.35 -11.39 10.64
CA PHE A 47 25.06 -11.71 10.05
C PHE A 47 25.31 -12.50 8.76
N LEU A 48 25.54 -13.81 8.89
CA LEU A 48 25.46 -14.74 7.77
C LEU A 48 23.98 -14.92 7.44
N ALA A 49 23.36 -13.87 6.89
CA ALA A 49 22.08 -14.05 6.25
C ALA A 49 22.26 -15.19 5.25
N ASN A 50 21.60 -16.32 5.47
CA ASN A 50 21.31 -17.25 4.38
C ASN A 50 20.55 -16.42 3.35
N SER A 51 21.28 -15.95 2.32
CA SER A 51 20.85 -14.93 1.36
C SER A 51 19.48 -15.24 0.79
N GLU A 52 19.18 -16.53 0.68
CA GLU A 52 17.94 -17.10 0.16
C GLU A 52 16.76 -16.83 1.09
N MET A 53 16.87 -17.08 2.41
CA MET A 53 15.76 -16.85 3.36
C MET A 53 15.47 -15.37 3.57
N LEU A 54 16.50 -14.52 3.63
CA LEU A 54 16.31 -13.08 3.76
C LEU A 54 15.68 -12.49 2.49
N SER A 55 16.14 -12.91 1.31
CA SER A 55 15.58 -12.50 0.02
C SER A 55 14.11 -12.93 -0.13
N VAL A 56 13.80 -14.17 0.22
CA VAL A 56 12.44 -14.70 0.17
C VAL A 56 11.54 -13.99 1.18
N GLY A 57 12.00 -13.77 2.42
CA GLY A 57 11.25 -13.06 3.45
C GLY A 57 10.93 -11.61 3.06
N LEU A 58 11.92 -10.87 2.56
CA LEU A 58 11.73 -9.49 2.09
C LEU A 58 10.73 -9.43 0.93
N SER A 59 10.83 -10.37 -0.02
CA SER A 59 9.92 -10.44 -1.16
C SER A 59 8.47 -10.65 -0.71
N ILE A 60 8.24 -11.52 0.27
CA ILE A 60 6.91 -11.76 0.84
C ILE A 60 6.38 -10.51 1.56
N VAL A 61 7.23 -9.79 2.31
CA VAL A 61 6.85 -8.54 2.96
C VAL A 61 6.45 -7.49 1.92
N LEU A 62 7.20 -7.35 0.83
CA LEU A 62 6.87 -6.42 -0.25
C LEU A 62 5.51 -6.74 -0.88
N VAL A 63 5.23 -8.01 -1.16
CA VAL A 63 3.93 -8.44 -1.69
C VAL A 63 2.80 -8.13 -0.71
N GLY A 64 2.98 -8.45 0.57
CA GLY A 64 2.00 -8.16 1.62
C GLY A 64 1.72 -6.66 1.76
N ALA A 65 2.76 -5.83 1.67
CA ALA A 65 2.63 -4.37 1.74
C ALA A 65 1.81 -3.81 0.56
N VAL A 66 2.10 -4.25 -0.67
CA VAL A 66 1.38 -3.81 -1.87
C VAL A 66 -0.10 -4.16 -1.79
N ILE A 67 -0.45 -5.39 -1.37
CA ILE A 67 -1.85 -5.82 -1.22
C ILE A 67 -2.58 -4.98 -0.17
N THR A 68 -1.91 -4.68 0.94
CA THR A 68 -2.48 -3.90 2.05
C THR A 68 -2.73 -2.45 1.63
N ILE A 69 -1.75 -1.82 0.98
CA ILE A 69 -1.86 -0.45 0.45
C ILE A 69 -3.02 -0.38 -0.57
N GLY A 70 -3.08 -1.31 -1.53
CA GLY A 70 -4.16 -1.37 -2.52
C GLY A 70 -5.56 -1.49 -1.89
N GLY A 71 -5.68 -2.28 -0.81
CA GLY A 71 -6.90 -2.38 -0.03
C GLY A 71 -7.33 -1.07 0.61
N THR A 72 -6.39 -0.31 1.19
CA THR A 72 -6.70 0.99 1.80
C THR A 72 -7.06 2.05 0.77
N ILE A 73 -6.30 2.13 -0.34
CA ILE A 73 -6.56 3.08 -1.44
C ILE A 73 -7.97 2.90 -2.00
N THR A 74 -8.42 1.67 -2.20
CA THR A 74 -9.77 1.37 -2.69
C THR A 74 -10.87 1.98 -1.78
N ASN A 75 -10.69 1.95 -0.46
CA ASN A 75 -11.65 2.55 0.48
C ASN A 75 -11.68 4.08 0.38
N TYR A 76 -10.53 4.71 0.19
CA TYR A 76 -10.46 6.16 0.00
C TYR A 76 -11.08 6.59 -1.33
N LEU A 77 -10.80 5.85 -2.41
CA LEU A 77 -11.35 6.14 -3.74
C LEU A 77 -12.88 6.01 -3.77
N ALA A 78 -13.44 4.99 -3.12
CA ALA A 78 -14.89 4.84 -3.01
C ALA A 78 -15.53 6.08 -2.38
N LYS A 79 -14.98 6.53 -1.25
CA LYS A 79 -15.46 7.72 -0.54
C LYS A 79 -15.37 8.99 -1.40
N LEU A 80 -14.26 9.19 -2.11
CA LEU A 80 -14.09 10.33 -3.02
C LEU A 80 -15.08 10.31 -4.19
N SER A 81 -15.43 9.12 -4.69
CA SER A 81 -16.38 8.96 -5.79
C SER A 81 -17.81 9.34 -5.38
N ASP A 82 -18.19 9.03 -4.13
CA ASP A 82 -19.51 9.40 -3.59
C ASP A 82 -19.62 10.91 -3.38
N GLU A 83 -18.57 11.56 -2.88
CA GLU A 83 -18.51 13.02 -2.73
C GLU A 83 -18.63 13.74 -4.10
N LEU A 84 -17.95 13.23 -5.13
CA LEU A 84 -18.03 13.78 -6.48
C LEU A 84 -19.44 13.61 -7.08
N LYS A 85 -20.09 12.47 -6.83
CA LYS A 85 -21.43 12.18 -7.36
C LYS A 85 -22.52 12.94 -6.62
N ALA A 86 -22.35 13.17 -5.32
CA ALA A 86 -23.26 13.99 -4.51
C ALA A 86 -23.20 15.48 -4.89
N ASN A 87 -22.03 15.95 -5.33
CA ASN A 87 -21.84 17.35 -5.71
C ASN A 87 -22.05 17.61 -7.22
N MET A 88 -22.30 16.57 -8.01
CA MET A 88 -22.65 16.70 -9.42
C MET A 88 -24.14 16.97 -9.58
N ILE A 89 -24.49 18.22 -9.89
CA ILE A 89 -25.86 18.59 -10.24
C ILE A 89 -26.13 18.00 -11.64
N PRO A 90 -27.11 17.10 -11.81
CA PRO A 90 -27.40 16.53 -13.12
C PRO A 90 -27.79 17.67 -14.07
N THR A 91 -27.17 17.79 -15.23
CA THR A 91 -27.51 18.81 -16.23
C THR A 91 -28.32 18.22 -17.38
N ARG A 92 -29.27 18.96 -17.92
CA ARG A 92 -30.10 18.62 -19.09
C ARG A 92 -30.07 19.72 -20.13
N LEU A 93 -30.33 19.39 -21.40
CA LEU A 93 -30.47 20.41 -22.45
C LEU A 93 -31.90 20.95 -22.49
N CYS A 94 -32.02 22.26 -22.72
CA CYS A 94 -33.31 22.90 -22.96
C CYS A 94 -33.85 22.49 -24.34
N PRO A 95 -35.09 21.99 -24.45
CA PRO A 95 -35.66 21.59 -25.74
C PRO A 95 -35.98 22.78 -26.66
N LYS A 96 -36.02 24.01 -26.13
CA LYS A 96 -36.36 25.22 -26.91
C LYS A 96 -35.14 25.93 -27.50
N CYS A 97 -34.06 26.07 -26.72
CA CYS A 97 -32.87 26.81 -27.13
C CYS A 97 -31.57 25.99 -27.14
N GLY A 98 -31.60 24.73 -26.69
CA GLY A 98 -30.41 23.88 -26.61
C GLY A 98 -29.43 24.22 -25.48
N ALA A 99 -29.68 25.26 -24.68
CA ALA A 99 -28.79 25.63 -23.57
C ALA A 99 -28.73 24.52 -22.51
N GLN A 100 -27.56 24.33 -21.90
CA GLN A 100 -27.36 23.39 -20.80
C GLN A 100 -27.90 24.00 -19.49
N VAL A 101 -28.75 23.26 -18.79
CA VAL A 101 -29.48 23.75 -17.61
C VAL A 101 -29.41 22.70 -16.51
N ALA A 102 -29.32 23.13 -15.25
CA ALA A 102 -29.39 22.20 -14.13
C ALA A 102 -30.74 21.44 -14.15
N GLY A 103 -30.68 20.14 -13.95
CA GLY A 103 -31.80 19.19 -13.97
C GLY A 103 -32.85 19.49 -12.91
N THR A 104 -32.46 20.14 -11.83
CA THR A 104 -33.34 20.64 -10.76
C THR A 104 -34.00 21.99 -11.06
N SER A 105 -33.64 22.67 -12.16
CA SER A 105 -34.19 24.00 -12.49
C SER A 105 -35.56 23.89 -13.15
N LYS A 106 -36.57 24.56 -12.57
CA LYS A 106 -37.95 24.63 -13.12
C LYS A 106 -38.08 25.51 -14.38
N PHE A 107 -37.12 26.40 -14.61
CA PHE A 107 -37.11 27.32 -15.74
C PHE A 107 -35.72 27.39 -16.37
N CYS A 108 -35.67 27.67 -17.67
CA CYS A 108 -34.42 27.88 -18.40
C CYS A 108 -33.87 29.28 -18.10
N GLN A 109 -32.66 29.36 -17.56
CA GLN A 109 -31.98 30.64 -17.26
C GLN A 109 -31.53 31.40 -18.52
N SER A 110 -31.55 30.76 -19.69
CA SER A 110 -31.14 31.36 -20.96
C SER A 110 -32.32 31.88 -21.79
N CYS A 111 -33.44 31.16 -21.86
CA CYS A 111 -34.58 31.53 -22.70
C CYS A 111 -35.92 31.70 -21.95
N GLY A 112 -35.95 31.52 -20.62
CA GLY A 112 -37.15 31.66 -19.80
C GLY A 112 -38.18 30.54 -19.95
N ASN A 113 -37.93 29.53 -20.80
CA ASN A 113 -38.88 28.44 -21.01
C ASN A 113 -39.04 27.59 -19.74
N LYS A 114 -40.27 27.19 -19.40
CA LYS A 114 -40.53 26.27 -18.30
C LYS A 114 -39.96 24.89 -18.64
N LEU A 115 -39.06 24.39 -17.79
CA LEU A 115 -38.39 23.11 -17.95
C LEU A 115 -39.02 22.12 -16.96
N GLY A 116 -40.06 21.44 -17.42
CA GLY A 116 -40.82 20.45 -16.65
C GLY A 116 -42.11 21.00 -16.04
N GLU A 117 -43.13 20.14 -15.93
CA GLU A 117 -44.14 20.24 -14.86
C GLU A 117 -43.48 20.30 -13.48
#